data_AF-A0A9W6QRG4-F1
#
_entry.id   AF-A0A9W6QRG4-F1
#
_cell.length_a   1.000
_cell.length_b   1.000
_cell.length_c   1.000
_cell.angle_alpha   90.00
_cell.angle_beta   90.00
_cell.angle_gamma   90.00
#
_symmetry.space_group_name_H-M   'P 1'
#
loop_
_entity.id
_entity.type
_entity.pdbx_description
1 polymer ?
#
loop_
_entity_poly.entity_id
_entity_poly.type
_entity_poly.pdbx_seq_one_letter_code
_entity_poly.pdbx_strand_id
1 'polypeptide(L)'
;MSAGSRIAAVAVAGFAAAVALATPAAATTYTPTAYIYTFPTLSDCTNAGTQAVTGGVFTSGGYFCQAGFTGYDLIGEPSGGTFTTTYIATFPTLAQCQAAGNAGKAATPKAWKSFTCRPGIAGWDLLVSS
;
A
#
# COMPACT_ATOMS: atom_id res chain seq x y z
N MET A 1 75.83 9.60 -12.82
CA MET A 1 74.99 8.60 -13.52
C MET A 1 73.55 9.11 -13.41
N SER A 2 73.09 10.01 -14.27
CA SER A 2 72.42 9.76 -15.57
C SER A 2 71.51 8.53 -15.60
N ALA A 3 70.21 8.83 -15.50
CA ALA A 3 69.09 8.44 -16.35
C ALA A 3 68.81 6.96 -16.68
N GLY A 4 67.52 6.60 -16.54
CA GLY A 4 66.85 5.87 -17.61
C GLY A 4 65.70 4.98 -17.17
N SER A 5 64.55 5.55 -16.82
CA SER A 5 63.28 4.80 -16.81
C SER A 5 62.26 5.53 -17.67
N ARG A 6 61.65 4.73 -18.54
CA ARG A 6 60.96 5.13 -19.76
C ARG A 6 59.54 5.59 -19.47
N ILE A 7 59.10 6.51 -20.32
CA ILE A 7 57.74 7.01 -20.48
C ILE A 7 56.78 5.85 -20.76
N ALA A 8 55.62 5.84 -20.12
CA ALA A 8 54.36 5.48 -20.77
C ALA A 8 53.19 6.06 -19.96
N ALA A 9 52.70 7.21 -20.41
CA ALA A 9 51.42 7.75 -20.02
C ALA A 9 50.31 6.83 -20.53
N VAL A 10 49.36 6.48 -19.65
CA VAL A 10 47.99 6.17 -20.06
C VAL A 10 47.07 6.90 -19.08
N ALA A 11 46.53 8.00 -19.57
CA ALA A 11 45.40 8.68 -18.96
C ALA A 11 44.16 7.81 -19.16
N VAL A 12 43.45 7.49 -18.07
CA VAL A 12 42.03 7.20 -18.12
C VAL A 12 41.38 8.04 -17.03
N ALA A 13 40.71 9.10 -17.49
CA ALA A 13 39.77 9.87 -16.70
C ALA A 13 38.68 8.94 -16.15
N GLY A 14 38.36 9.06 -14.87
CA GLY A 14 37.31 8.23 -14.28
C GLY A 14 36.93 8.66 -12.88
N PHE A 15 35.97 9.59 -12.81
CA PHE A 15 35.07 9.87 -11.70
C PHE A 15 35.70 10.10 -10.31
N ALA A 16 35.75 11.38 -9.92
CA ALA A 16 35.62 11.74 -8.51
C ALA A 16 34.22 11.31 -8.07
N ALA A 17 34.10 10.11 -7.51
CA ALA A 17 32.93 9.72 -6.75
C ALA A 17 32.94 10.55 -5.45
N ALA A 18 32.32 11.73 -5.52
CA ALA A 18 31.89 12.42 -4.32
C ALA A 18 30.95 11.47 -3.59
N VAL A 19 31.44 10.85 -2.51
CA VAL A 19 30.61 10.19 -1.52
C VAL A 19 29.84 11.30 -0.82
N ALA A 20 28.81 11.81 -1.50
CA ALA A 20 27.74 12.51 -0.84
C ALA A 20 27.13 11.46 0.08
N LEU A 21 27.34 11.62 1.39
CA LEU A 21 26.53 10.94 2.38
C LEU A 21 25.08 11.30 2.07
N ALA A 22 24.41 10.45 1.31
CA ALA A 22 22.98 10.46 1.19
C ALA A 22 22.48 10.21 2.61
N THR A 23 22.17 11.30 3.32
CA THR A 23 21.28 11.26 4.47
C THR A 23 20.16 10.31 4.08
N PRO A 24 19.92 9.20 4.82
CA PRO A 24 18.77 8.38 4.51
C PRO A 24 17.59 9.34 4.52
N ALA A 25 16.94 9.49 3.35
CA ALA A 25 15.67 10.18 3.26
C ALA A 25 14.86 9.58 4.39
N ALA A 26 14.52 10.40 5.39
CA ALA A 26 13.80 9.95 6.56
C ALA A 26 12.68 9.08 6.01
N ALA A 27 12.72 7.77 6.33
CA ALA A 27 11.61 6.91 6.02
C ALA A 27 10.44 7.60 6.68
N THR A 28 9.59 8.26 5.90
CA THR A 28 8.31 8.73 6.38
C THR A 28 7.66 7.47 6.87
N THR A 29 7.71 7.27 8.19
CA THR A 29 6.98 6.24 8.89
C THR A 29 5.54 6.64 8.68
N TYR A 30 4.99 6.26 7.52
CA TYR A 30 3.60 6.48 7.19
C TYR A 30 2.85 5.59 8.15
N THR A 31 2.34 6.21 9.21
CA THR A 31 1.48 5.51 10.16
C THR A 31 0.24 5.10 9.38
N PRO A 32 0.00 3.79 9.17
CA PRO A 32 -1.16 3.35 8.40
C PRO A 32 -2.43 3.89 9.07
N THR A 33 -3.20 4.66 8.32
CA THR A 33 -4.44 5.29 8.80
C THR A 33 -5.52 4.23 9.01
N ALA A 34 -5.68 3.32 8.03
CA ALA A 34 -6.39 2.08 8.22
C ALA A 34 -5.87 1.00 7.27
N TYR A 35 -5.21 -0.01 7.83
CA TYR A 35 -4.88 -1.23 7.08
C TYR A 35 -6.13 -2.10 6.92
N ILE A 36 -6.40 -2.54 5.70
CA ILE A 36 -7.57 -3.38 5.39
C ILE A 36 -7.16 -4.82 5.14
N TYR A 37 -6.38 -5.07 4.08
CA TYR A 37 -6.02 -6.41 3.65
C TYR A 37 -4.91 -6.39 2.61
N THR A 38 -4.16 -7.50 2.50
CA THR A 38 -3.17 -7.73 1.43
C THR A 38 -3.83 -8.43 0.25
N PHE A 39 -3.93 -7.75 -0.89
CA PHE A 39 -4.45 -8.32 -2.13
C PHE A 39 -3.34 -9.01 -2.94
N PRO A 40 -3.63 -10.11 -3.68
CA PRO A 40 -2.62 -10.81 -4.48
C PRO A 40 -2.04 -9.95 -5.61
N THR A 41 -2.86 -9.08 -6.21
CA THR A 41 -2.45 -8.23 -7.34
C THR A 41 -2.66 -6.76 -7.03
N LEU A 42 -1.85 -5.91 -7.68
CA LEU A 42 -2.01 -4.45 -7.59
C LEU A 42 -3.38 -4.02 -8.09
N SER A 43 -3.87 -4.64 -9.17
CA SER A 43 -5.17 -4.32 -9.75
C SER A 43 -6.31 -4.56 -8.76
N ASP A 44 -6.28 -5.67 -8.01
CA ASP A 44 -7.31 -5.97 -7.02
C ASP A 44 -7.29 -4.96 -5.87
N CYS A 45 -6.08 -4.60 -5.41
CA CYS A 45 -5.91 -3.56 -4.40
C CYS A 45 -6.46 -2.20 -4.87
N THR A 46 -6.10 -1.77 -6.08
CA THR A 46 -6.55 -0.50 -6.66
C THR A 46 -8.06 -0.48 -6.86
N ASN A 47 -8.64 -1.59 -7.31
CA ASN A 47 -10.09 -1.73 -7.46
C ASN A 47 -10.78 -1.59 -6.11
N ALA A 48 -10.32 -2.30 -5.08
CA ALA A 48 -10.89 -2.21 -3.72
C ALA A 48 -10.77 -0.79 -3.13
N GLY A 49 -9.61 -0.15 -3.28
CA GLY A 49 -9.41 1.24 -2.85
C GLY A 49 -10.33 2.22 -3.57
N THR A 50 -10.51 2.04 -4.88
CA THR A 50 -11.41 2.88 -5.69
C THR A 50 -12.88 2.70 -5.28
N GLN A 51 -13.31 1.47 -4.97
CA GLN A 51 -14.65 1.21 -4.45
C GLN A 51 -14.86 1.88 -3.08
N ALA A 52 -13.86 1.81 -2.20
CA ALA A 52 -13.90 2.46 -0.90
C ALA A 52 -14.01 4.00 -1.02
N VAL A 53 -13.28 4.63 -1.94
CA VAL A 53 -13.42 6.07 -2.22
C VAL A 53 -14.80 6.40 -2.80
N THR A 54 -15.24 5.64 -3.80
CA THR A 54 -16.53 5.87 -4.48
C THR A 54 -17.71 5.74 -3.52
N GLY A 55 -17.65 4.76 -2.63
CA GLY A 55 -18.66 4.53 -1.62
C GLY A 55 -18.50 5.37 -0.34
N GLY A 56 -17.60 6.37 -0.36
CA GLY A 56 -17.42 7.33 0.73
C GLY A 56 -16.78 6.76 2.00
N VAL A 57 -16.15 5.59 1.93
CA VAL A 57 -15.42 4.96 3.05
C VAL A 57 -14.07 5.64 3.24
N PHE A 58 -13.35 5.90 2.15
CA PHE A 58 -12.10 6.64 2.15
C PHE A 58 -12.26 8.05 1.57
N THR A 59 -11.37 8.96 1.96
CA THR A 59 -11.29 10.30 1.36
C THR A 59 -10.88 10.23 -0.12
N SER A 60 -11.19 11.26 -0.91
CA SER A 60 -10.77 11.34 -2.31
C SER A 60 -9.24 11.34 -2.40
N GLY A 61 -8.65 10.32 -3.02
CA GLY A 61 -7.19 10.11 -3.07
C GLY A 61 -6.59 9.55 -1.78
N GLY A 62 -7.41 9.21 -0.78
CA GLY A 62 -7.00 8.69 0.51
C GLY A 62 -6.82 7.17 0.53
N TYR A 63 -6.15 6.58 -0.46
CA TYR A 63 -5.71 5.19 -0.36
C TYR A 63 -4.40 4.95 -1.09
N PHE A 64 -3.69 3.93 -0.64
CA PHE A 64 -2.43 3.48 -1.21
C PHE A 64 -2.40 1.96 -1.26
N CYS A 65 -1.79 1.44 -2.32
CA CYS A 65 -1.50 0.03 -2.48
C CYS A 65 0.00 -0.16 -2.31
N GLN A 66 0.40 -0.54 -1.09
CA GLN A 66 1.81 -0.71 -0.77
C GLN A 66 2.26 -2.12 -1.11
N ALA A 67 3.37 -2.27 -1.84
CA ALA A 67 3.93 -3.60 -2.08
C ALA A 67 4.44 -4.21 -0.76
N GLY A 68 3.90 -5.37 -0.41
CA GLY A 68 4.29 -6.20 0.72
C GLY A 68 4.95 -7.51 0.27
N PHE A 69 5.24 -8.38 1.22
CA PHE A 69 5.93 -9.66 0.93
C PHE A 69 5.08 -10.63 0.11
N THR A 70 3.76 -10.63 0.30
CA THR A 70 2.83 -11.59 -0.32
C THR A 70 1.81 -10.94 -1.27
N GLY A 71 1.94 -9.65 -1.57
CA GLY A 71 0.97 -8.93 -2.39
C GLY A 71 1.01 -7.42 -2.17
N TYR A 72 -0.16 -6.78 -2.26
CA TYR A 72 -0.32 -5.34 -2.13
C TYR A 72 -1.28 -5.01 -0.98
N ASP A 73 -0.76 -4.34 0.04
CA ASP A 73 -1.50 -3.92 1.21
C ASP A 73 -2.36 -2.70 0.87
N LEU A 74 -3.67 -2.83 1.05
CA LEU A 74 -4.59 -1.70 0.96
C LEU A 74 -4.58 -0.95 2.29
N ILE A 75 -4.12 0.30 2.23
CA ILE A 75 -4.14 1.24 3.35
C ILE A 75 -4.96 2.46 2.91
N GLY A 76 -5.94 2.87 3.70
CA GLY A 76 -6.82 3.99 3.36
C GLY A 76 -6.99 4.98 4.50
N GLU A 77 -7.28 6.24 4.17
CA GLU A 77 -7.68 7.31 5.06
C GLU A 77 -9.20 7.30 5.19
N PRO A 78 -9.76 6.91 6.35
CA PRO A 78 -11.20 6.93 6.57
C PRO A 78 -11.80 8.32 6.39
N SER A 79 -12.93 8.43 5.68
CA SER A 79 -13.55 9.72 5.38
C SER A 79 -14.20 10.40 6.59
N GLY A 80 -14.56 9.63 7.63
CA GLY A 80 -15.41 10.07 8.73
C GLY A 80 -16.87 10.35 8.35
N GLY A 81 -17.24 10.15 7.07
CA GLY A 81 -18.59 10.34 6.56
C GLY A 81 -19.52 9.16 6.87
N THR A 82 -20.82 9.35 6.60
CA THR A 82 -21.83 8.30 6.74
C THR A 82 -21.95 7.51 5.45
N PHE A 83 -21.87 6.18 5.54
CA PHE A 83 -22.07 5.27 4.42
C PHE A 83 -22.76 3.98 4.89
N THR A 84 -23.47 3.30 4.00
CA THR A 84 -24.27 2.13 4.34
C THR A 84 -24.17 1.07 3.25
N THR A 85 -23.79 -0.14 3.65
CA THR A 85 -23.72 -1.31 2.76
C THR A 85 -22.82 -1.07 1.55
N THR A 86 -21.70 -0.39 1.75
CA THR A 86 -20.72 -0.09 0.71
C THR A 86 -19.92 -1.35 0.38
N TYR A 87 -19.89 -1.75 -0.89
CA TYR A 87 -19.04 -2.82 -1.37
C TYR A 87 -17.57 -2.38 -1.42
N ILE A 88 -16.69 -3.23 -0.90
CA ILE A 88 -15.24 -3.01 -0.96
C ILE A 88 -14.59 -3.94 -1.97
N ALA A 89 -14.73 -5.26 -1.78
CA ALA A 89 -14.11 -6.28 -2.62
C ALA A 89 -14.79 -7.63 -2.41
N THR A 90 -14.52 -8.56 -3.32
CA THR A 90 -14.90 -9.97 -3.21
C THR A 90 -13.67 -10.80 -2.86
N PHE A 91 -13.77 -11.60 -1.80
CA PHE A 91 -12.69 -12.45 -1.31
C PHE A 91 -12.93 -13.92 -1.67
N PRO A 92 -11.89 -14.71 -1.98
CA PRO A 92 -12.05 -16.14 -2.29
C PRO A 92 -12.72 -16.95 -1.18
N THR A 93 -12.52 -16.57 0.09
CA THR A 93 -13.04 -17.31 1.25
C THR A 93 -13.72 -16.40 2.26
N LEU A 94 -14.66 -16.96 3.02
CA LEU A 94 -15.34 -16.26 4.12
C LEU A 94 -14.34 -15.75 5.17
N ALA A 95 -13.34 -16.57 5.51
CA ALA A 95 -12.33 -16.22 6.49
C ALA A 95 -11.53 -14.98 6.07
N GLN A 96 -11.17 -14.86 4.79
CA GLN A 96 -10.47 -13.67 4.27
C GLN A 96 -11.37 -12.43 4.27
N CYS A 97 -12.64 -12.58 3.88
CA CYS A 97 -13.60 -11.48 3.97
C CYS A 97 -13.76 -10.98 5.41
N GLN A 98 -13.89 -11.91 6.37
CA GLN A 98 -14.00 -11.58 7.79
C GLN A 98 -12.71 -10.95 8.33
N ALA A 99 -11.54 -11.43 7.91
CA ALA A 99 -10.26 -10.84 8.29
C ALA A 99 -10.16 -9.38 7.82
N ALA A 100 -10.46 -9.10 6.55
CA ALA A 100 -10.49 -7.75 6.00
C ALA A 100 -11.52 -6.86 6.72
N GLY A 101 -12.74 -7.36 6.90
CA GLY A 101 -13.81 -6.69 7.64
C GLY A 101 -13.43 -6.33 9.07
N ASN A 102 -12.77 -7.24 9.78
CA ASN A 102 -12.30 -7.00 11.14
C ASN A 102 -11.12 -6.01 11.17
N ALA A 103 -10.20 -6.09 10.21
CA ALA A 103 -9.05 -5.19 10.14
C ALA A 103 -9.49 -3.73 10.00
N GLY A 104 -10.38 -3.41 9.06
CA GLY A 104 -10.89 -2.04 8.92
C GLY A 104 -11.69 -1.55 10.13
N LYS A 105 -12.38 -2.45 10.86
CA LYS A 105 -13.09 -2.13 12.11
C LYS A 105 -12.13 -1.91 13.30
N ALA A 106 -10.99 -2.58 13.31
CA ALA A 106 -9.98 -2.51 14.36
C ALA A 106 -8.91 -1.43 14.11
N ALA A 107 -8.82 -0.91 12.89
CA ALA A 107 -7.93 0.17 12.51
C ALA A 107 -8.13 1.43 13.38
N THR A 108 -7.09 2.27 13.45
CA THR A 108 -7.11 3.54 14.18
C THR A 108 -6.51 4.63 13.29
N PRO A 109 -7.33 5.53 12.70
CA PRO A 109 -8.81 5.57 12.78
C PRO A 109 -9.51 4.35 12.16
N LYS A 110 -10.73 4.05 12.64
CA LYS A 110 -11.56 2.97 12.09
C LYS A 110 -12.00 3.32 10.68
N ALA A 111 -11.87 2.38 9.74
CA ALA A 111 -12.39 2.53 8.39
C ALA A 111 -13.92 2.41 8.35
N TRP A 112 -14.52 1.59 9.23
CA TRP A 112 -15.97 1.40 9.34
C TRP A 112 -16.38 0.91 10.73
N LYS A 113 -17.67 1.00 11.07
CA LYS A 113 -18.21 0.49 12.35
C LYS A 113 -18.67 -0.96 12.27
N SER A 114 -19.25 -1.37 11.15
CA SER A 114 -19.75 -2.72 10.94
C SER A 114 -19.47 -3.21 9.53
N PHE A 115 -19.51 -4.52 9.36
CA PHE A 115 -19.33 -5.17 8.07
C PHE A 115 -20.21 -6.42 7.98
N THR A 116 -20.44 -6.88 6.76
CA THR A 116 -21.12 -8.14 6.46
C THR A 116 -20.40 -8.81 5.30
N CYS A 117 -20.14 -10.11 5.45
CA CYS A 117 -19.66 -10.96 4.38
C CYS A 117 -20.85 -11.72 3.81
N ARG A 118 -21.19 -11.49 2.54
CA ARG A 118 -22.27 -12.21 1.86
C ARG A 118 -21.72 -13.06 0.70
N PRO A 119 -22.37 -14.16 0.32
CA PRO A 119 -22.04 -14.86 -0.91
C PRO A 119 -22.17 -13.93 -2.12
N GLY A 120 -21.11 -13.84 -2.91
CA GLY A 120 -21.06 -13.15 -4.20
C GLY A 120 -20.87 -14.15 -5.35
N ILE A 121 -20.75 -13.65 -6.58
CA ILE A 121 -20.63 -14.50 -7.78
C ILE A 121 -19.37 -15.38 -7.77
N ALA A 122 -18.27 -14.86 -7.22
CA ALA A 122 -16.95 -15.50 -7.26
C ALA A 122 -16.29 -15.63 -5.87
N GLY A 123 -17.09 -15.62 -4.79
CA GLY A 123 -16.56 -15.69 -3.44
C GLY A 123 -17.46 -14.99 -2.43
N TRP A 124 -16.86 -14.18 -1.55
CA TRP A 124 -17.52 -13.49 -0.45
C TRP A 124 -17.34 -11.99 -0.58
N ASP A 125 -18.43 -11.27 -0.84
CA ASP A 125 -18.43 -9.82 -0.91
C ASP A 125 -18.32 -9.22 0.50
N LEU A 126 -17.39 -8.30 0.67
CA LEU A 126 -17.31 -7.45 1.86
C LEU A 126 -18.15 -6.19 1.65
N LEU A 127 -19.18 -6.04 2.49
CA LEU A 127 -20.02 -4.85 2.59
C LEU A 127 -19.76 -4.17 3.93
N VAL A 128 -19.62 -2.85 3.96
CA VAL A 128 -19.28 -2.08 5.17
C VAL A 128 -20.22 -0.91 5.42
N SER A 129 -20.37 -0.53 6.68
CA SER A 129 -21.20 0.61 7.11
C SER A 129 -20.51 1.42 8.21
N SER A 130 -20.73 2.73 8.18
CA SER A 130 -20.12 3.74 9.07
C SER A 130 -20.69 3.77 10.46
#